data_AF-A0A4D4J459-F1
#
_entry.id   AF-A0A4D4J459-F1
#
_cell.length_a   1.000
_cell.length_b   1.000
_cell.length_c   1.000
_cell.angle_alpha   90.00
_cell.angle_beta   90.00
_cell.angle_gamma   90.00
#
_symmetry.space_group_name_H-M   'P 1'
#
loop_
_entity.id
_entity.type
_entity.pdbx_description
1 polymer ?
#
loop_
_entity_poly.entity_id
_entity_poly.type
_entity_poly.pdbx_seq_one_letter_code
_entity_poly.pdbx_strand_id
1 'polypeptide(L)' 'MAGASGEPVKRRYPVKPMEDGDDPRFTFGLVLEVAEVLAKHGYPSPADPSCAMDFVDLRQMLFRFLYAEDRRGLW' A
#
# COMPACT_ATOMS: atom_id res chain seq x y z
N MET A 1 -27.65 -9.76 27.29
CA MET A 1 -26.65 -10.21 26.30
C MET A 1 -25.57 -9.14 26.23
N ALA A 2 -24.36 -9.45 26.70
CA ALA A 2 -23.28 -8.49 26.90
C ALA A 2 -22.74 -7.93 25.57
N GLY A 3 -22.36 -6.65 25.59
CA GLY A 3 -21.89 -5.89 24.44
C GLY A 3 -20.54 -6.36 23.91
N ALA A 4 -20.39 -6.32 22.59
CA ALA A 4 -19.07 -6.27 21.97
C ALA A 4 -18.58 -4.82 22.06
N SER A 5 -17.94 -4.46 23.17
CA SER A 5 -17.04 -3.30 23.23
C SER A 5 -15.77 -3.68 22.46
N GLY A 6 -15.85 -3.64 21.13
CA GLY A 6 -14.68 -3.79 20.27
C GLY A 6 -13.87 -2.51 20.34
N GLU A 7 -12.96 -2.41 21.31
CA GLU A 7 -11.91 -1.40 21.26
C GLU A 7 -11.21 -1.50 19.90
N PRO A 8 -11.04 -0.38 19.16
CA PRO A 8 -10.38 -0.41 17.86
C PRO A 8 -9.02 -1.07 18.02
N VAL A 9 -8.73 -2.07 17.18
CA VAL A 9 -7.49 -2.84 17.27
C VAL A 9 -6.34 -1.87 17.07
N LYS A 10 -5.63 -1.55 18.16
CA LYS A 10 -4.46 -0.68 18.12
C LYS A 10 -3.41 -1.34 17.23
N ARG A 11 -3.22 -0.81 16.02
CA ARG A 11 -2.24 -1.33 15.07
C ARG A 11 -0.86 -1.34 15.74
N ARG A 12 -0.16 -2.48 15.66
CA ARG A 12 1.21 -2.63 16.18
C ARG A 12 2.21 -1.74 15.45
N TYR A 13 1.90 -1.36 14.21
CA TYR A 13 2.68 -0.46 13.37
C TYR A 13 1.77 0.64 12.81
N PRO A 14 1.52 1.72 13.56
CA PRO A 14 0.74 2.84 13.07
C PRO A 14 1.58 3.66 12.09
N VAL A 15 1.50 3.32 10.80
CA VAL A 15 2.15 4.07 9.73
C VAL A 15 1.27 5.29 9.43
N LYS A 16 1.69 6.47 9.91
CA LYS A 16 1.07 7.75 9.54
C LYS A 16 1.73 8.30 8.27
N PRO A 17 1.00 9.02 7.40
CA PRO A 17 1.62 9.76 6.31
C PRO A 17 2.64 10.78 6.86
N MET A 18 3.72 11.02 6.14
CA MET A 18 4.60 12.17 6.41
C MET A 18 3.95 13.46 5.90
N GLU A 19 4.22 14.59 6.57
CA GLU A 19 3.50 15.85 6.37
C GLU A 19 3.73 16.48 4.98
N ASP A 20 4.85 16.15 4.33
CA ASP A 20 5.26 16.65 3.02
C ASP A 20 4.84 15.75 1.85
N GLY A 21 4.22 14.59 2.13
CA GLY A 21 3.83 13.62 1.12
C GLY A 21 4.99 12.84 0.49
N ASP A 22 6.24 13.13 0.85
CA ASP A 22 7.41 12.38 0.42
C ASP A 22 7.79 11.38 1.50
N ASP A 23 7.23 10.18 1.38
CA ASP A 23 7.50 9.13 2.35
C ASP A 23 8.68 8.25 1.92
N PRO A 24 9.86 8.34 2.58
CA PRO A 24 11.04 7.59 2.21
C PRO A 24 10.87 6.07 2.42
N ARG A 25 9.82 5.63 3.11
CA ARG A 25 9.48 4.19 3.22
C ARG A 25 8.94 3.63 1.90
N PHE A 26 8.42 4.47 1.01
CA PHE A 26 7.95 4.09 -0.32
C PHE A 26 9.07 4.17 -1.36
N THR A 27 10.08 3.34 -1.15
CA THR A 27 11.24 3.24 -2.03
C THR A 27 10.88 2.60 -3.36
N PHE A 28 11.69 2.88 -4.40
CA PHE A 28 11.59 2.17 -5.68
C PHE A 28 11.77 0.65 -5.51
N GLY A 29 12.67 0.23 -4.61
CA GLY A 29 12.89 -1.18 -4.29
C GLY A 29 11.64 -1.90 -3.77
N LEU A 30 10.91 -1.26 -2.85
CA LEU A 30 9.65 -1.82 -2.33
C LEU A 30 8.62 -2.03 -3.45
N VAL A 31 8.46 -1.03 -4.32
CA VAL A 31 7.50 -1.12 -5.44
C VAL A 31 7.90 -2.24 -6.41
N LEU A 32 9.22 -2.42 -6.64
CA LEU A 32 9.73 -3.51 -7.48
C LEU A 32 9.46 -4.88 -6.87
N GLU A 33 9.70 -5.06 -5.57
CA GLU A 33 9.40 -6.33 -4.88
C GLU A 33 7.90 -6.69 -4.98
N VAL A 34 7.02 -5.71 -4.82
CA VAL A 34 5.57 -5.92 -5.01
C VAL A 34 5.24 -6.27 -6.46
N ALA A 35 5.84 -5.57 -7.43
CA ALA A 35 5.65 -5.86 -8.85
C ALA A 35 6.12 -7.29 -9.21
N GLU A 36 7.23 -7.75 -8.64
CA GLU A 36 7.71 -9.13 -8.82
C GLU A 36 6.75 -10.16 -8.22
N VAL A 37 6.12 -9.87 -7.07
CA VAL A 37 5.06 -10.73 -6.52
C VAL A 37 3.88 -10.79 -7.48
N LEU A 38 3.41 -9.65 -7.99
CA LEU A 38 2.32 -9.63 -8.98
C LEU A 38 2.69 -10.41 -10.24
N ALA A 39 3.91 -10.26 -10.76
CA ALA A 39 4.37 -10.99 -11.92
C ALA A 39 4.35 -12.52 -11.71
N LYS A 40 4.72 -13.00 -10.51
CA LYS A 40 4.60 -14.42 -10.13
C LYS A 40 3.15 -14.93 -10.15
N HIS A 41 2.17 -14.05 -10.09
CA HIS A 41 0.74 -14.35 -10.16
C HIS A 41 0.11 -14.09 -11.54
N GLY A 42 0.93 -13.88 -12.58
CA GLY A 42 0.46 -13.77 -13.97
C GLY A 42 0.24 -12.34 -14.47
N TYR A 43 0.64 -11.33 -13.70
CA TYR A 43 0.74 -9.96 -14.20
C TYR A 43 2.01 -9.78 -15.06
N PRO A 44 2.07 -8.73 -15.89
CA PRO A 44 3.27 -8.39 -16.64
C PRO A 44 4.51 -8.19 -15.74
N SER A 45 5.68 -8.49 -16.30
CA SER A 45 6.96 -8.31 -15.60
C SER A 45 7.30 -6.82 -15.46
N PRO A 46 7.88 -6.37 -14.33
CA PRO A 46 8.41 -5.00 -14.22
C PRO A 46 9.58 -4.72 -15.17
N ALA A 47 10.19 -5.75 -15.77
CA ALA A 47 11.21 -5.59 -16.81
C ALA A 47 10.63 -5.35 -18.21
N ASP A 48 9.31 -5.45 -18.39
CA ASP A 48 8.65 -5.14 -19.66
C ASP A 48 8.67 -3.62 -19.90
N PRO A 49 9.24 -3.13 -21.02
CA PRO A 49 9.30 -1.71 -21.32
C PRO A 49 7.92 -1.02 -21.41
N SER A 50 6.86 -1.79 -21.71
CA SER A 50 5.49 -1.27 -21.79
C SER A 50 4.85 -1.01 -20.41
N CYS A 51 5.44 -1.53 -19.34
CA CYS A 51 4.90 -1.45 -17.97
C CYS A 51 5.49 -0.30 -17.13
N ALA A 52 6.27 0.61 -17.72
CA ALA A 52 6.88 1.72 -16.97
C ALA A 52 5.84 2.59 -16.25
N MET A 53 4.68 2.82 -16.89
CA MET A 53 3.57 3.57 -16.28
C MET A 53 2.86 2.77 -15.17
N ASP A 54 2.71 1.46 -15.35
CA ASP A 54 2.11 0.57 -14.35
C ASP A 54 2.88 0.60 -13.03
N PHE A 55 4.20 0.78 -13.10
CA PHE A 55 5.06 0.91 -11.92
C PHE A 55 4.76 2.19 -11.12
N VAL A 56 4.54 3.32 -11.81
CA VAL A 56 4.15 4.58 -11.17
C VAL A 56 2.77 4.43 -10.53
N ASP A 57 1.82 3.83 -11.25
CA ASP A 57 0.47 3.60 -10.75
C ASP A 57 0.45 2.66 -9.54
N LEU A 58 1.29 1.61 -9.55
CA LEU A 58 1.48 0.71 -8.41
C LEU A 58 2.00 1.47 -7.17
N ARG A 59 3.01 2.34 -7.34
CA ARG A 59 3.53 3.17 -6.25
C ARG A 59 2.42 4.05 -5.65
N GLN A 60 1.63 4.69 -6.50
CA GLN A 60 0.53 5.56 -6.06
C GLN A 60 -0.59 4.75 -5.37
N MET A 61 -0.88 3.55 -5.84
CA MET A 61 -1.88 2.66 -5.25
C MET A 61 -1.44 2.15 -3.88
N LEU A 62 -0.18 1.75 -3.71
CA LEU A 62 0.36 1.37 -2.41
C LEU A 62 0.31 2.54 -1.42
N PHE A 63 0.64 3.75 -1.87
CA PHE A 63 0.58 4.96 -1.04
C PHE A 63 -0.86 5.21 -0.57
N ARG A 64 -1.83 5.16 -1.49
CA ARG A 64 -3.26 5.29 -1.17
C ARG A 64 -3.75 4.17 -0.26
N PHE A 65 -3.31 2.93 -0.46
CA PHE A 65 -3.71 1.81 0.39
C PHE A 65 -3.29 2.01 1.85
N LEU A 66 -2.09 2.55 2.09
CA LEU A 66 -1.59 2.78 3.44
C LEU A 66 -2.09 4.07 4.08
N TYR A 67 -2.39 5.11 3.28
CA TYR A 67 -2.65 6.46 3.77
C TYR A 67 -4.02 7.05 3.47
N ALA A 68 -4.79 6.45 2.57
CA ALA A 68 -6.19 6.85 2.44
C ALA A 68 -6.86 6.55 3.78
N GLU A 69 -7.24 7.62 4.49
CA GLU A 69 -8.08 7.49 5.66
C GLU A 69 -9.30 6.67 5.27
N ASP A 70 -9.58 5.66 6.08
CA ASP A 70 -10.72 4.80 5.91
C ASP A 70 -12.00 5.65 5.98
N ARG A 71 -12.53 6.04 4.82
CA ARG A 71 -13.86 6.66 4.74
C ARG A 71 -14.98 5.64 5.01
N ARG A 72 -14.65 4.40 5.37
CA ARG A 72 -15.54 3.26 5.60
C ARG A 72 -15.11 2.44 6.82
N GLY A 73 -15.04 3.06 8.01
CA GLY A 73 -14.66 2.44 9.29
C GLY A 73 -14.89 0.93 9.44
N LEU A 74 -13.99 0.12 8.89
CA LEU A 74 -14.04 -1.34 8.86
C LEU A 74 -12.65 -1.90 9.16
N TRP A 75 -12.03 -1.44 10.25
CA TRP A 75 -10.93 -2.12 10.93
C TRP A 75 -10.99 -1.85 12.43
#